data_AF-A0A0E0AS23-F1
#
_entry.id   AF-A0A0E0AS23-F1
#
_cell.length_a   1.000
_cell.length_b   1.000
_cell.length_c   1.000
_cell.angle_alpha   90.00
_cell.angle_beta   90.00
_cell.angle_gamma   90.00
#
_symmetry.space_group_name_H-M   'P 1'
#
loop_
_entity.id
_entity.type
_entity.pdbx_description
1 polymer ?
#
loop_
_entity_poly.entity_id
_entity_poly.type
_entity_poly.pdbx_seq_one_letter_code
_entity_poly.pdbx_strand_id
1 'polypeptide(L)'
;MLSGRFPAWVSTKNLNVNLVWNNFMIDSSNSSILPSGLECLQQDTPCFLGQPEYSSFAVDCGGSRSVKSDDKFIYESDGANLQGASYYVTRPVRWGVSNTGKFYMGEPNRSYIIYTTNQFNKTLDSELFQTARTSPSSLRYYGIGLKNGKYIVALKFAEIFPDGQIWQSMGRRIFDIYIQGERKEQDFDIKKYANEKSNTPVERQYFTDVTNNFMEIHLFWAGKGTCCIPT
;
A
#
# COMPACT_ATOMS: atom_id res chain seq x y z
N MET A 1 -3.33 -21.35 -2.23
CA MET A 1 -1.95 -20.93 -1.95
C MET A 1 -1.03 -21.78 -2.81
N LEU A 2 -0.01 -21.18 -3.43
CA LEU A 2 0.93 -21.88 -4.30
C LEU A 2 2.27 -22.12 -3.58
N SER A 3 2.89 -23.27 -3.86
CA SER A 3 4.19 -23.64 -3.32
C SER A 3 5.03 -24.39 -4.36
N GLY A 4 6.36 -24.36 -4.20
CA GLY A 4 7.30 -25.10 -5.05
C GLY A 4 8.32 -24.21 -5.75
N ARG A 5 8.83 -24.62 -6.93
CA ARG A 5 9.73 -23.78 -7.74
C ARG A 5 8.95 -22.77 -8.57
N PHE A 6 9.62 -21.68 -8.97
CA PHE A 6 9.01 -20.78 -9.94
C PHE A 6 8.74 -21.51 -11.26
N PRO A 7 7.55 -21.34 -11.84
CA PRO A 7 7.31 -21.78 -13.19
C PRO A 7 8.27 -21.13 -14.18
N ALA A 8 8.69 -21.88 -15.21
CA ALA A 8 9.66 -21.40 -16.21
C ALA A 8 9.22 -20.11 -16.94
N TRP A 9 7.91 -19.84 -17.02
CA TRP A 9 7.37 -18.65 -17.67
C TRP A 9 7.54 -17.36 -16.84
N VAL A 10 7.89 -17.45 -15.55
CA VAL A 10 8.07 -16.26 -14.69
C VAL A 10 9.24 -15.39 -15.16
N SER A 11 10.23 -15.97 -15.84
CA SER A 11 11.38 -15.26 -16.41
C SER A 11 11.12 -14.65 -17.81
N THR A 12 9.87 -14.70 -18.29
CA THR A 12 9.51 -14.11 -19.59
C THR A 12 9.71 -12.60 -19.57
N LYS A 13 10.41 -12.06 -20.56
CA LYS A 13 10.63 -10.61 -20.68
C LYS A 13 9.29 -9.86 -20.74
N ASN A 14 9.24 -8.70 -20.08
CA ASN A 14 8.07 -7.82 -20.00
C ASN A 14 6.84 -8.40 -19.29
N LEU A 15 6.99 -9.50 -18.57
CA LEU A 15 5.94 -10.03 -17.70
C LEU A 15 6.11 -9.48 -16.28
N ASN A 16 5.09 -8.79 -15.78
CA ASN A 16 5.01 -8.43 -14.37
C ASN A 16 4.15 -9.46 -13.65
N VAL A 17 4.73 -10.10 -12.63
CA VAL A 17 4.06 -11.09 -11.81
C VAL A 17 4.17 -10.67 -10.37
N ASN A 18 3.06 -10.73 -9.64
CA ASN A 18 3.06 -10.56 -8.21
C ASN A 18 2.88 -11.93 -7.55
N LEU A 19 3.92 -12.40 -6.86
CA LEU A 19 3.95 -13.70 -6.17
C LEU A 19 3.96 -13.56 -4.65
N VAL A 20 3.69 -12.36 -4.13
CA VAL A 20 3.59 -12.11 -2.68
C VAL A 20 2.54 -13.02 -2.05
N TRP A 21 2.76 -13.42 -0.79
CA TRP A 21 1.88 -14.31 -0.03
C TRP A 21 1.76 -15.74 -0.59
N ASN A 22 2.85 -16.24 -1.19
CA ASN A 22 3.01 -17.65 -1.59
C ASN A 22 4.25 -18.25 -0.90
N ASN A 23 4.51 -19.54 -1.12
CA ASN A 23 5.65 -20.27 -0.54
C ASN A 23 6.51 -20.92 -1.63
N PHE A 24 7.20 -20.08 -2.41
CA PHE A 24 8.10 -20.53 -3.48
C PHE A 24 9.54 -20.70 -2.97
N MET A 25 10.26 -21.69 -3.46
CA MET A 25 11.68 -21.84 -3.19
C MET A 25 12.47 -20.74 -3.90
N ILE A 26 13.07 -19.83 -3.11
CA ILE A 26 13.95 -18.76 -3.59
C ILE A 26 15.39 -19.19 -3.32
N ASP A 27 16.14 -19.42 -4.40
CA ASP A 27 17.58 -19.73 -4.35
C ASP A 27 18.37 -18.73 -5.21
N SER A 28 19.70 -18.84 -5.19
CA SER A 28 20.59 -17.95 -5.96
C SER A 28 20.38 -18.02 -7.48
N SER A 29 19.75 -19.10 -7.99
CA SER A 29 19.46 -19.25 -9.41
C SER A 29 18.24 -18.43 -9.86
N ASN A 30 17.37 -18.05 -8.91
CA ASN A 30 16.12 -17.34 -9.19
C ASN A 30 16.00 -15.96 -8.54
N SER A 31 16.94 -15.58 -7.68
CA SER A 31 16.91 -14.31 -6.93
C SER A 31 16.94 -13.05 -7.81
N SER A 32 17.38 -13.18 -9.07
CA SER A 32 17.42 -12.08 -10.05
C SER A 32 16.16 -11.96 -10.92
N ILE A 33 15.24 -12.94 -10.85
CA ILE A 33 14.06 -12.98 -11.72
C ILE A 33 13.01 -11.97 -11.27
N LEU A 34 12.91 -11.70 -9.97
CA LEU A 34 11.89 -10.86 -9.36
C LEU A 34 12.52 -9.73 -8.55
N PRO A 35 11.78 -8.65 -8.27
CA PRO A 35 12.25 -7.61 -7.35
C PRO A 35 12.69 -8.21 -6.01
N SER A 36 13.75 -7.65 -5.42
CA SER A 36 14.25 -8.17 -4.15
C SER A 36 13.27 -8.01 -2.99
N GLY A 37 13.41 -8.85 -1.97
CA GLY A 37 12.59 -8.80 -0.77
C GLY A 37 11.34 -9.68 -0.85
N LEU A 38 11.13 -10.43 -1.93
CA LEU A 38 10.03 -11.39 -2.03
C LEU A 38 10.10 -12.43 -0.92
N GLU A 39 11.32 -12.86 -0.57
CA GLU A 39 11.60 -13.75 0.53
C GLU A 39 10.99 -13.25 1.83
N CYS A 40 10.97 -11.93 2.06
CA CYS A 40 10.39 -11.31 3.24
C CYS A 40 8.86 -11.15 3.18
N LEU A 41 8.26 -11.35 2.01
CA LEU A 41 6.82 -11.24 1.75
C LEU A 41 6.18 -12.61 1.44
N GLN A 42 6.89 -13.70 1.71
CA GLN A 42 6.33 -15.06 1.71
C GLN A 42 5.52 -15.32 2.98
N GLN A 43 4.52 -16.19 2.89
CA GLN A 43 3.60 -16.44 4.01
C GLN A 43 4.28 -17.10 5.22
N ASP A 44 5.14 -18.10 4.98
CA ASP A 44 5.71 -18.93 6.05
C ASP A 44 7.12 -18.50 6.48
N THR A 45 7.72 -17.54 5.78
CA THR A 45 9.13 -17.17 5.88
C THR A 45 9.35 -15.66 5.93
N PRO A 46 8.60 -14.89 6.75
CA PRO A 46 8.89 -13.47 6.89
C PRO A 46 10.33 -13.29 7.40
N CYS A 47 11.03 -12.32 6.82
CA CYS A 47 12.35 -11.94 7.31
C CYS A 47 12.25 -11.50 8.78
N PHE A 48 13.32 -11.72 9.54
CA PHE A 48 13.41 -11.39 10.98
C PHE A 48 12.48 -12.18 11.90
N LEU A 49 12.01 -13.36 11.47
CA LEU A 49 11.24 -14.24 12.33
C LEU A 49 12.04 -14.63 13.59
N GLY A 50 11.51 -14.26 14.76
CA GLY A 50 12.17 -14.47 16.05
C GLY A 50 13.30 -13.49 16.38
N GLN A 51 13.61 -12.54 15.48
CA GLN A 51 14.68 -11.55 15.64
C GLN A 51 14.19 -10.14 15.24
N PRO A 52 13.20 -9.57 15.95
CA PRO A 52 12.65 -8.27 15.57
C PRO A 52 13.65 -7.14 15.72
N GLU A 53 13.66 -6.23 14.75
CA GLU A 53 14.49 -5.02 14.76
C GLU A 53 13.69 -3.75 15.07
N TYR A 54 12.40 -3.73 14.74
CA TYR A 54 11.61 -2.51 14.72
C TYR A 54 10.45 -2.56 15.72
N SER A 55 10.15 -1.42 16.37
CA SER A 55 8.96 -1.27 17.22
C SER A 55 7.83 -0.52 16.52
N SER A 56 8.08 0.13 15.39
CA SER A 56 7.11 0.90 14.63
C SER A 56 7.61 1.13 13.19
N PHE A 57 6.68 1.46 12.30
CA PHE A 57 6.95 1.94 10.95
C PHE A 57 5.86 2.94 10.57
N ALA A 58 6.17 3.88 9.68
CA ALA A 58 5.24 4.84 9.13
C ALA A 58 5.62 5.07 7.66
N VAL A 59 4.62 5.16 6.78
CA VAL A 59 4.82 5.19 5.33
C VAL A 59 4.04 6.35 4.73
N ASP A 60 4.74 7.23 4.02
CA ASP A 60 4.13 8.29 3.21
C ASP A 60 3.74 7.71 1.84
N CYS A 61 2.48 7.32 1.72
CA CYS A 61 1.95 6.54 0.59
C CYS A 61 2.02 7.35 -0.71
N GLY A 62 2.92 6.98 -1.62
CA GLY A 62 3.16 7.74 -2.85
C GLY A 62 4.16 8.91 -2.69
N GLY A 63 4.65 9.17 -1.48
CA GLY A 63 5.63 10.21 -1.20
C GLY A 63 7.01 9.88 -1.76
N SER A 64 7.69 10.87 -2.33
CA SER A 64 9.03 10.69 -2.92
C SER A 64 10.18 10.86 -1.92
N ARG A 65 9.89 11.37 -0.72
CA ARG A 65 10.86 11.63 0.35
C ARG A 65 10.24 11.34 1.71
N SER A 66 11.08 11.12 2.72
CA SER A 66 10.56 10.96 4.08
C SER A 66 10.07 12.29 4.65
N VAL A 67 8.95 12.25 5.36
CA VAL A 67 8.30 13.42 5.96
C VAL A 67 8.27 13.25 7.48
N LYS A 68 8.68 14.28 8.21
CA LYS A 68 8.56 14.31 9.67
C LYS A 68 7.24 14.95 10.05
N SER A 69 6.36 14.19 10.69
CA SER A 69 5.04 14.64 11.12
C SER A 69 5.06 15.21 12.54
N ASP A 70 4.03 15.99 12.87
CA ASP A 70 3.74 16.48 14.21
C ASP A 70 3.55 15.34 15.24
N ASP A 71 3.09 14.17 14.79
CA ASP A 71 2.97 12.95 15.62
C ASP A 71 4.32 12.33 16.02
N LYS A 72 5.43 12.98 15.62
CA LYS A 72 6.83 12.63 15.88
C LYS A 72 7.33 11.40 15.12
N PHE A 73 6.50 10.78 14.29
CA PHE A 73 6.96 9.73 13.39
C PHE A 73 7.64 10.34 12.15
N ILE A 74 8.60 9.58 11.62
CA ILE A 74 9.17 9.82 10.30
C ILE A 74 8.45 8.86 9.36
N TYR A 75 7.63 9.41 8.48
CA TYR A 75 6.97 8.67 7.42
C TYR A 75 7.97 8.43 6.29
N GLU A 76 8.28 7.18 6.02
CA GLU A 76 9.24 6.77 4.99
C GLU A 76 8.60 6.82 3.59
N SER A 77 9.41 7.15 2.57
CA SER A 77 8.90 7.36 1.21
C SER A 77 8.39 6.10 0.54
N ASP A 78 7.18 6.16 -0.01
CA ASP A 78 6.63 5.15 -0.91
C ASP A 78 6.55 5.67 -2.35
N GLY A 79 7.70 6.11 -2.86
CA GLY A 79 7.86 6.66 -4.21
C GLY A 79 8.20 5.60 -5.27
N ALA A 80 8.20 4.31 -4.91
CA ALA A 80 8.56 3.24 -5.82
C ALA A 80 7.59 3.17 -7.03
N ASN A 81 8.16 3.01 -8.22
CA ASN A 81 7.39 2.87 -9.46
C ASN A 81 6.79 1.46 -9.57
N LEU A 82 5.64 1.26 -8.93
CA LEU A 82 4.87 0.02 -9.00
C LEU A 82 3.98 0.00 -10.24
N GLN A 83 3.85 -1.17 -10.84
CA GLN A 83 2.89 -1.51 -11.88
C GLN A 83 1.71 -2.32 -11.31
N GLY A 84 0.78 -2.73 -12.17
CA GLY A 84 -0.47 -3.41 -11.78
C GLY A 84 -0.32 -4.84 -11.26
N ALA A 85 0.89 -5.39 -11.24
CA ALA A 85 1.21 -6.68 -10.62
C ALA A 85 2.67 -6.63 -10.14
N SER A 86 2.91 -5.84 -9.09
CA SER A 86 4.28 -5.62 -8.60
C SER A 86 4.30 -5.31 -7.11
N TYR A 87 5.48 -5.41 -6.53
CA TYR A 87 5.74 -5.09 -5.14
C TYR A 87 7.09 -4.40 -5.00
N TYR A 88 7.29 -3.78 -3.84
CA TYR A 88 8.53 -3.15 -3.43
C TYR A 88 8.77 -3.47 -1.96
N VAL A 89 10.03 -3.69 -1.61
CA VAL A 89 10.50 -3.87 -0.23
C VAL A 89 11.68 -2.95 -0.02
N THR A 90 11.71 -2.26 1.12
CA THR A 90 12.79 -1.33 1.44
C THR A 90 14.14 -2.02 1.58
N ARG A 91 15.20 -1.22 1.43
CA ARG A 91 16.57 -1.60 1.80
C ARG A 91 17.17 -0.49 2.68
N PRO A 92 17.50 -0.75 3.96
CA PRO A 92 17.32 -2.00 4.70
C PRO A 92 15.84 -2.43 4.81
N VAL A 93 15.61 -3.74 4.99
CA VAL A 93 14.27 -4.33 5.02
C VAL A 93 13.56 -3.89 6.30
N ARG A 94 12.44 -3.20 6.13
CA ARG A 94 11.63 -2.67 7.25
C ARG A 94 10.14 -2.69 6.93
N TRP A 95 9.79 -2.32 5.70
CA TRP A 95 8.42 -2.42 5.22
C TRP A 95 8.39 -2.75 3.73
N GLY A 96 7.22 -3.15 3.24
CA GLY A 96 6.98 -3.41 1.84
C GLY A 96 5.59 -3.02 1.40
N VAL A 97 5.37 -2.96 0.10
CA VAL A 97 4.10 -2.63 -0.53
C VAL A 97 3.88 -3.54 -1.73
N SER A 98 2.64 -3.95 -1.95
CA SER A 98 2.22 -4.77 -3.07
C SER A 98 0.98 -4.17 -3.73
N ASN A 99 1.05 -3.95 -5.04
CA ASN A 99 -0.03 -3.41 -5.84
C ASN A 99 -0.53 -4.43 -6.86
N THR A 100 -1.85 -4.58 -6.92
CA THR A 100 -2.53 -5.45 -7.89
C THR A 100 -3.70 -4.74 -8.54
N GLY A 101 -3.85 -4.92 -9.84
CA GLY A 101 -4.93 -4.36 -10.65
C GLY A 101 -4.40 -3.42 -11.72
N LYS A 102 -5.13 -3.34 -12.84
CA LYS A 102 -4.82 -2.44 -13.96
C LYS A 102 -6.01 -1.53 -14.21
N PHE A 103 -5.76 -0.23 -14.39
CA PHE A 103 -6.79 0.69 -14.84
C PHE A 103 -7.15 0.37 -16.29
N TYR A 104 -8.43 0.09 -16.57
CA TYR A 104 -8.92 -0.28 -17.91
C TYR A 104 -8.96 0.90 -18.89
N MET A 105 -9.07 2.13 -18.38
CA MET A 105 -9.14 3.37 -19.16
C MET A 105 -7.95 4.27 -18.80
N GLY A 106 -6.90 4.24 -19.62
CA GLY A 106 -5.72 5.09 -19.43
C GLY A 106 -4.49 4.58 -20.18
N GLU A 107 -3.55 5.50 -20.40
CA GLU A 107 -2.28 5.23 -21.06
C GLU A 107 -1.53 4.05 -20.40
N PRO A 108 -0.74 3.29 -21.19
CA PRO A 108 0.03 2.15 -20.69
C PRO A 108 1.01 2.50 -19.54
N ASN A 109 1.32 3.79 -19.34
CA ASN A 109 2.27 4.29 -18.34
C ASN A 109 1.60 5.10 -17.20
N ARG A 110 0.30 4.91 -16.95
CA ARG A 110 -0.37 5.62 -15.84
C ARG A 110 0.29 5.29 -14.50
N SER A 111 0.78 6.33 -13.83
CA SER A 111 1.31 6.24 -12.46
C SER A 111 0.21 5.76 -11.49
N TYR A 112 0.59 4.87 -10.58
CA TYR A 112 -0.25 4.48 -9.44
C TYR A 112 -0.09 5.45 -8.26
N ILE A 113 0.71 6.50 -8.42
CA ILE A 113 0.85 7.59 -7.46
C ILE A 113 0.15 8.82 -8.04
N ILE A 114 -0.68 9.45 -7.22
CA ILE A 114 -1.33 10.73 -7.51
C ILE A 114 -0.78 11.81 -6.59
N TYR A 115 -0.79 13.05 -7.07
CA TYR A 115 -0.27 14.21 -6.37
C TYR A 115 -1.19 15.41 -6.57
N THR A 116 -1.25 16.27 -5.56
CA THR A 116 -1.89 17.58 -5.64
C THR A 116 -1.10 18.65 -4.89
N THR A 117 -1.13 19.89 -5.39
CA THR A 117 -0.62 21.08 -4.68
C THR A 117 -1.62 21.65 -3.67
N ASN A 118 -2.82 21.08 -3.58
CA ASN A 118 -3.84 21.54 -2.64
C ASN A 118 -3.36 21.49 -1.19
N GLN A 119 -3.85 22.45 -0.40
CA GLN A 119 -3.65 22.47 1.04
C GLN A 119 -4.77 21.70 1.72
N PHE A 120 -4.42 20.96 2.77
CA PHE A 120 -5.35 20.17 3.56
C PHE A 120 -5.64 20.92 4.85
N ASN A 121 -6.88 21.42 4.96
CA ASN A 121 -7.31 22.14 6.15
C ASN A 121 -7.40 21.19 7.34
N LYS A 122 -7.17 21.71 8.56
CA LYS A 122 -7.25 20.98 9.85
C LYS A 122 -6.14 19.96 10.13
N THR A 123 -4.99 20.06 9.45
CA THR A 123 -3.80 19.29 9.81
C THR A 123 -2.56 20.19 9.75
N LEU A 124 -1.59 19.93 10.63
CA LEU A 124 -0.25 20.51 10.54
C LEU A 124 0.63 19.76 9.52
N ASP A 125 0.24 18.53 9.17
CA ASP A 125 0.96 17.64 8.27
C ASP A 125 0.35 17.65 6.86
N SER A 126 0.07 18.83 6.31
CA SER A 126 -0.58 18.91 4.98
C SER A 126 0.23 18.19 3.89
N GLU A 127 1.56 18.12 4.03
CA GLU A 127 2.44 17.40 3.09
C GLU A 127 2.08 15.91 2.97
N LEU A 128 1.71 15.24 4.06
CA LEU A 128 1.34 13.81 4.05
C LEU A 128 0.08 13.49 3.25
N PHE A 129 -0.74 14.51 2.96
CA PHE A 129 -1.99 14.33 2.21
C PHE A 129 -1.87 14.79 0.75
N GLN A 130 -0.73 15.35 0.35
CA GLN A 130 -0.52 15.82 -1.02
C GLN A 130 -0.21 14.68 -2.00
N THR A 131 0.27 13.55 -1.51
CA THR A 131 0.49 12.33 -2.29
C THR A 131 -0.37 11.18 -1.81
N ALA A 132 -0.76 10.31 -2.74
CA ALA A 132 -1.38 9.04 -2.39
C ALA A 132 -0.96 7.95 -3.37
N ARG A 133 -0.75 6.74 -2.86
CA ARG A 133 -0.73 5.53 -3.69
C ARG A 133 -2.16 5.04 -3.93
N THR A 134 -2.46 4.75 -5.19
CA THR A 134 -3.74 4.25 -5.67
C THR A 134 -3.59 2.83 -6.19
N SER A 135 -4.67 2.06 -6.09
CA SER A 135 -4.74 0.72 -6.67
C SER A 135 -6.12 0.46 -7.25
N PRO A 136 -6.21 -0.14 -8.45
CA PRO A 136 -7.49 -0.53 -9.04
C PRO A 136 -8.15 -1.70 -8.34
N SER A 137 -7.42 -2.54 -7.58
CA SER A 137 -7.99 -3.76 -7.01
C SER A 137 -7.51 -4.03 -5.60
N SER A 138 -6.20 -4.11 -5.37
CA SER A 138 -5.67 -4.53 -4.09
C SER A 138 -4.34 -3.86 -3.81
N LEU A 139 -4.30 -3.10 -2.71
CA LEU A 139 -3.10 -2.48 -2.19
C LEU A 139 -2.80 -3.07 -0.82
N ARG A 140 -1.60 -3.63 -0.66
CA ARG A 140 -1.14 -4.18 0.61
C ARG A 140 0.12 -3.46 1.06
N TYR A 141 0.16 -3.11 2.34
CA TYR A 141 1.35 -2.65 3.03
C TYR A 141 1.76 -3.69 4.07
N TYR A 142 3.07 -3.83 4.26
CA TYR A 142 3.65 -4.80 5.14
C TYR A 142 4.65 -4.14 6.09
N GLY A 143 4.49 -4.34 7.40
CA GLY A 143 5.55 -4.09 8.37
C GLY A 143 6.36 -5.35 8.59
N ILE A 144 7.69 -5.28 8.44
CA ILE A 144 8.59 -6.43 8.45
C ILE A 144 9.58 -6.28 9.62
N GLY A 145 9.83 -7.35 10.36
CA GLY A 145 10.74 -7.35 11.51
C GLY A 145 10.23 -6.54 12.70
N LEU A 146 8.91 -6.43 12.86
CA LEU A 146 8.28 -5.77 13.99
C LEU A 146 8.36 -6.62 15.27
N LYS A 147 8.50 -6.01 16.44
CA LYS A 147 8.35 -6.73 17.72
C LYS A 147 6.93 -7.33 17.81
N ASN A 148 6.82 -8.55 18.32
CA ASN A 148 5.50 -9.13 18.59
C ASN A 148 4.84 -8.37 19.74
N GLY A 149 3.53 -8.13 19.62
CA GLY A 149 2.79 -7.40 20.65
C GLY A 149 1.57 -6.66 20.09
N LYS A 150 1.01 -5.79 20.91
CA LYS A 150 -0.16 -4.97 20.56
C LYS A 150 0.27 -3.70 19.84
N TYR A 151 -0.37 -3.43 18.71
CA TYR A 151 -0.11 -2.28 17.88
C TYR A 151 -1.39 -1.48 17.64
N ILE A 152 -1.20 -0.17 17.46
CA ILE A 152 -2.20 0.74 16.91
C ILE A 152 -1.81 1.00 15.47
N VAL A 153 -2.69 0.67 14.54
CA VAL A 153 -2.55 1.01 13.12
C VAL A 153 -3.36 2.28 12.87
N ALA A 154 -2.65 3.37 12.60
CA ALA A 154 -3.25 4.63 12.19
C ALA A 154 -3.19 4.74 10.66
N LEU A 155 -4.35 4.82 10.01
CA LEU A 155 -4.49 5.03 8.57
C LEU A 155 -5.00 6.45 8.32
N LYS A 156 -4.23 7.23 7.55
CA LYS A 156 -4.55 8.60 7.17
C LYS A 156 -4.98 8.63 5.71
N PHE A 157 -6.19 9.11 5.46
CA PHE A 157 -6.80 9.18 4.13
C PHE A 157 -7.21 10.61 3.80
N ALA A 158 -7.27 10.93 2.51
CA ALA A 158 -8.01 12.07 2.02
C ALA A 158 -8.48 11.83 0.58
N GLU A 159 -9.60 12.43 0.21
CA GLU A 159 -10.00 12.49 -1.20
C GLU A 159 -9.21 13.61 -1.88
N ILE A 160 -8.29 13.23 -2.76
CA ILE A 160 -7.39 14.15 -3.46
C ILE A 160 -7.69 14.14 -4.96
N PHE A 161 -7.69 15.32 -5.57
CA PHE A 161 -7.82 15.47 -7.01
C PHE A 161 -6.47 15.85 -7.62
N PRO A 162 -5.97 15.10 -8.62
CA PRO A 162 -4.74 15.45 -9.31
C PRO A 162 -4.82 16.85 -9.91
N ASP A 163 -3.73 17.60 -9.83
CA ASP A 163 -3.66 18.93 -10.41
C ASP A 163 -3.97 18.90 -11.91
N GLY A 164 -4.74 19.89 -12.39
CA GLY A 164 -5.19 19.96 -13.78
C GLY A 164 -6.49 19.20 -14.09
N GLN A 165 -7.03 18.40 -13.15
CA GLN A 165 -8.40 17.89 -13.27
C GLN A 165 -9.40 18.88 -12.67
N ILE A 166 -10.25 19.44 -13.53
CA ILE A 166 -11.25 20.47 -13.17
C ILE A 166 -12.52 19.83 -12.56
N TRP A 167 -12.75 18.54 -12.82
CA TRP A 167 -13.95 17.84 -12.36
C TRP A 167 -13.80 17.38 -10.91
N GLN A 168 -14.62 17.93 -10.02
CA GLN A 168 -14.95 17.27 -8.75
C GLN A 168 -15.61 15.94 -9.11
N SER A 169 -14.88 14.83 -8.99
CA SER A 169 -15.47 13.56 -9.37
C SER A 169 -16.68 13.28 -8.49
N MET A 170 -17.83 12.98 -9.11
CA MET A 170 -18.96 12.32 -8.45
C MET A 170 -18.64 10.84 -8.16
N GLY A 171 -17.44 10.39 -8.50
CA GLY A 171 -16.99 9.04 -8.25
C GLY A 171 -16.90 8.74 -6.76
N ARG A 172 -17.26 7.51 -6.39
CA ARG A 172 -17.11 7.01 -5.03
C ARG A 172 -15.97 6.03 -4.99
N ARG A 173 -15.01 6.26 -4.09
CA ARG A 173 -13.92 5.35 -3.76
C ARG A 173 -14.34 4.56 -2.55
N ILE A 174 -14.77 3.32 -2.78
CA ILE A 174 -15.31 2.45 -1.76
C ILE A 174 -14.43 1.21 -1.70
N PHE A 175 -13.83 0.94 -0.55
CA PHE A 175 -12.97 -0.23 -0.36
C PHE A 175 -13.12 -0.81 1.04
N ASP A 176 -12.75 -2.07 1.20
CA ASP A 176 -12.67 -2.71 2.50
C ASP A 176 -11.27 -2.51 3.10
N ILE A 177 -11.18 -2.41 4.42
CA ILE A 177 -9.94 -2.33 5.18
C ILE A 177 -9.76 -3.62 5.98
N TYR A 178 -8.67 -4.33 5.69
CA TYR A 178 -8.24 -5.51 6.43
C TYR A 178 -6.92 -5.24 7.13
N ILE A 179 -6.78 -5.75 8.35
CA ILE A 179 -5.53 -5.70 9.12
C ILE A 179 -5.30 -7.10 9.68
N GLN A 180 -4.13 -7.68 9.42
CA GLN A 180 -3.80 -9.07 9.77
C GLN A 180 -4.88 -10.07 9.31
N GLY A 181 -5.43 -9.86 8.11
CA GLY A 181 -6.49 -10.69 7.53
C GLY A 181 -7.90 -10.47 8.10
N GLU A 182 -8.07 -9.71 9.19
CA GLU A 182 -9.38 -9.39 9.75
C GLU A 182 -9.97 -8.14 9.08
N ARG A 183 -11.23 -8.21 8.61
CA ARG A 183 -11.92 -7.05 8.05
C ARG A 183 -12.33 -6.08 9.15
N LYS A 184 -11.64 -4.95 9.23
CA LYS A 184 -11.93 -3.89 10.20
C LYS A 184 -13.02 -2.94 9.73
N GLU A 185 -13.06 -2.63 8.43
CA GLU A 185 -14.15 -1.85 7.83
C GLU A 185 -14.56 -2.42 6.49
N GLN A 186 -15.87 -2.41 6.25
CA GLN A 186 -16.48 -2.78 4.98
C GLN A 186 -17.04 -1.53 4.30
N ASP A 187 -16.88 -1.44 2.98
CA ASP A 187 -17.41 -0.34 2.16
C ASP A 187 -16.99 1.06 2.66
N PHE A 188 -15.73 1.21 3.09
CA PHE A 188 -15.17 2.48 3.55
C PHE A 188 -15.15 3.50 2.41
N ASP A 189 -15.81 4.64 2.63
CA ASP A 189 -15.92 5.76 1.69
C ASP A 189 -15.32 7.03 2.32
N ILE A 190 -14.15 7.44 1.82
CA ILE A 190 -13.39 8.59 2.36
C ILE A 190 -14.23 9.86 2.35
N LYS A 191 -14.98 10.14 1.26
CA LYS A 191 -15.79 11.36 1.15
C LYS A 191 -16.91 11.39 2.17
N LYS A 192 -17.55 10.25 2.42
CA LYS A 192 -18.61 10.14 3.42
C LYS A 192 -18.09 10.51 4.81
N TYR A 193 -16.91 10.03 5.19
CA TYR A 193 -16.27 10.37 6.46
C TYR A 193 -15.76 11.82 6.52
N ALA A 194 -15.44 12.42 5.37
CA ALA A 194 -15.05 13.81 5.24
C ALA A 194 -16.24 14.80 5.15
N ASN A 195 -17.48 14.37 5.44
CA ASN A 195 -18.70 15.17 5.25
C ASN A 195 -18.86 15.70 3.81
N GLU A 196 -18.57 14.83 2.83
CA GLU A 196 -18.60 15.11 1.38
C GLU A 196 -17.60 16.17 0.90
N LYS A 197 -16.67 16.60 1.77
CA LYS A 197 -15.64 17.59 1.44
C LYS A 197 -14.37 16.90 0.95
N SER A 198 -13.78 17.46 -0.11
CA SER A 198 -12.46 17.07 -0.59
C SER A 198 -11.36 17.84 0.16
N ASN A 199 -10.12 17.40 0.02
CA ASN A 199 -8.97 17.99 0.71
C ASN A 199 -9.14 18.07 2.24
N THR A 200 -9.86 17.10 2.79
CA THR A 200 -10.13 16.98 4.24
C THR A 200 -9.54 15.66 4.73
N PRO A 201 -8.56 15.71 5.65
CA PRO A 201 -7.99 14.53 6.28
C PRO A 201 -9.05 13.69 7.01
N VAL A 202 -8.94 12.37 6.87
CA VAL A 202 -9.71 11.36 7.60
C VAL A 202 -8.73 10.38 8.21
N GLU A 203 -8.72 10.26 9.53
CA GLU A 203 -7.87 9.30 10.24
C GLU A 203 -8.72 8.18 10.85
N ARG A 204 -8.24 6.94 10.72
CA ARG A 204 -8.82 5.74 11.33
C ARG A 204 -7.76 5.02 12.15
N GLN A 205 -8.12 4.57 13.34
CA GLN A 205 -7.23 3.84 14.22
C GLN A 205 -7.81 2.47 14.55
N TYR A 206 -6.95 1.45 14.49
CA TYR A 206 -7.33 0.07 14.75
C TYR A 206 -6.32 -0.61 15.66
N PHE A 207 -6.82 -1.41 16.60
CA PHE A 207 -5.98 -2.25 17.44
C PHE A 207 -5.80 -3.62 16.78
N THR A 208 -4.56 -4.11 16.77
CA THR A 208 -4.23 -5.45 16.27
C THR A 208 -3.02 -6.01 16.99
N ASP A 209 -2.88 -7.33 16.96
CA ASP A 209 -1.68 -8.02 17.40
C ASP A 209 -0.71 -8.27 16.23
N VAL A 210 0.57 -8.04 16.47
CA VAL A 210 1.67 -8.49 15.62
C VAL A 210 2.16 -9.82 16.14
N THR A 211 2.09 -10.83 15.27
CA THR A 211 2.67 -12.16 15.47
C THR A 211 3.67 -12.42 14.34
N ASN A 212 4.66 -13.29 14.59
CA ASN A 212 5.67 -13.65 13.60
C ASN A 212 6.45 -12.46 13.02
N ASN A 213 6.56 -11.38 13.80
CA ASN A 213 7.30 -10.17 13.47
C ASN A 213 6.83 -9.47 12.19
N PHE A 214 5.56 -9.67 11.83
CA PHE A 214 5.00 -9.23 10.56
C PHE A 214 3.63 -8.59 10.74
N MET A 215 3.36 -7.54 9.97
CA MET A 215 2.05 -6.92 9.89
C MET A 215 1.59 -6.79 8.45
N GLU A 216 0.37 -7.22 8.15
CA GLU A 216 -0.32 -6.94 6.89
C GLU A 216 -1.42 -5.89 7.09
N ILE A 217 -1.46 -4.89 6.21
CA ILE A 217 -2.57 -3.97 6.01
C ILE A 217 -3.02 -4.12 4.56
N HIS A 218 -4.29 -4.39 4.33
CA HIS A 218 -4.83 -4.64 2.99
C HIS A 218 -6.06 -3.76 2.73
N LEU A 219 -5.93 -2.89 1.72
CA LEU A 219 -6.98 -2.05 1.19
C LEU A 219 -7.51 -2.71 -0.09
N PHE A 220 -8.77 -3.16 -0.04
CA PHE A 220 -9.32 -4.03 -1.07
C PHE A 220 -10.55 -3.43 -1.75
N TRP A 221 -10.49 -3.29 -3.06
CA TRP A 221 -11.65 -2.91 -3.87
C TRP A 221 -12.48 -4.14 -4.22
N ALA A 222 -13.61 -4.31 -3.52
CA ALA A 222 -14.55 -5.40 -3.74
C ALA A 222 -15.52 -5.16 -4.92
N GLY A 223 -15.19 -4.27 -5.87
CA GLY A 223 -16.01 -3.97 -7.05
C GLY A 223 -17.13 -2.94 -6.84
N LYS A 224 -17.14 -2.22 -5.71
CA LYS A 224 -18.14 -1.19 -5.38
C LYS A 224 -17.64 0.23 -5.60
N GLY A 225 -18.55 1.16 -5.84
CA GLY A 225 -18.21 2.54 -6.19
C GLY A 225 -18.04 2.70 -7.70
N THR A 226 -17.30 3.73 -8.12
CA THR A 226 -17.12 4.01 -9.55
C THR A 226 -15.80 3.42 -10.05
N CYS A 227 -15.89 2.49 -11.01
CA CYS A 227 -14.69 1.92 -11.67
C CYS A 227 -13.85 3.00 -12.37
N CYS A 228 -14.54 4.03 -12.83
CA CYS A 228 -14.08 4.90 -13.89
C CYS A 228 -14.78 6.24 -13.69
N ILE A 229 -14.02 7.33 -13.60
CA ILE A 229 -14.58 8.66 -13.81
C ILE A 229 -14.53 8.86 -15.33
N PRO A 230 -15.64 9.17 -16.01
CA PRO A 230 -15.61 9.54 -17.42
C PRO A 230 -14.64 10.72 -17.58
N THR A 231 -13.67 10.56 -18.48
CA THR A 231 -12.77 11.64 -18.90
C THR A 231 -13.46 12.58 -19.86
#